data_AF-A0A9X1KRN5-F1
#
_entry.id   AF-A0A9X1KRN5-F1
#
_cell.length_a   1.000
_cell.length_b   1.000
_cell.length_c   1.000
_cell.angle_alpha   90.00
_cell.angle_beta   90.00
_cell.angle_gamma   90.00
#
_symmetry.space_group_name_H-M   'P 1'
#
loop_
_entity.id
_entity.type
_entity.pdbx_description
1 polymer ?
#
loop_
_entity_poly.entity_id
_entity_poly.type
_entity_poly.pdbx_seq_one_letter_code
_entity_poly.pdbx_strand_id
1 'polypeptide(L)'
;MLTNTLIDRTNRFYIEMSRKVLSDKEYDILQKILIEKMPIKEVGDHYNVTGESIRRIYERTYDKVRCVTDLLAEIDHYKKKLQQLKDEFQIETGQLKKRKINRTVDLNKILHDSHFPLSLRMYNMFEKLDIRTVGELTAIPLKDFQCFRGFKEKCKIELIKFIEFENIEHLFPGFSDWKRAPIK
;
A
#
# COMPACT_ATOMS: atom_id res chain seq x y z
N MET A 1 18.25 42.81 -16.05
CA MET A 1 17.29 42.62 -14.93
C MET A 1 16.60 41.25 -15.06
N LEU A 2 17.29 40.15 -14.78
CA LEU A 2 16.77 38.77 -15.01
C LEU A 2 17.08 37.81 -13.84
N THR A 3 17.23 38.32 -12.62
CA THR A 3 17.53 37.53 -11.42
C THR A 3 16.32 37.23 -10.53
N ASN A 4 15.14 37.80 -10.81
CA ASN A 4 13.99 37.75 -9.89
C ASN A 4 13.03 36.57 -10.07
N THR A 5 12.99 35.88 -11.22
CA THR A 5 11.94 34.86 -11.48
C THR A 5 12.08 33.61 -10.63
N LEU A 6 13.31 33.18 -10.32
CA LEU A 6 13.55 32.01 -9.49
C LEU A 6 13.24 32.31 -8.00
N ILE A 7 13.70 33.47 -7.51
CA ILE A 7 13.46 33.92 -6.13
C ILE A 7 11.96 34.13 -5.91
N ASP A 8 11.26 34.79 -6.83
CA ASP A 8 9.82 35.03 -6.72
C ASP A 8 9.03 33.70 -6.77
N ARG A 9 9.48 32.71 -7.56
CA ARG A 9 8.89 31.35 -7.57
C ARG A 9 9.11 30.61 -6.25
N THR A 10 10.32 30.65 -5.71
CA THR A 10 10.64 30.02 -4.43
C THR A 10 9.86 30.66 -3.28
N ASN A 11 9.76 31.99 -3.26
CA ASN A 11 8.97 32.73 -2.29
C ASN A 11 7.48 32.37 -2.38
N ARG A 12 6.95 32.25 -3.59
CA ARG A 12 5.56 31.86 -3.81
C ARG A 12 5.29 30.42 -3.34
N PHE A 13 6.18 29.49 -3.67
CA PHE A 13 6.10 28.11 -3.18
C PHE A 13 6.15 28.04 -1.65
N TYR A 14 7.06 28.81 -1.03
CA TYR A 14 7.18 28.90 0.43
C TYR A 14 5.90 29.42 1.08
N ILE A 15 5.28 30.46 0.51
CA ILE A 15 3.99 31.00 0.98
C ILE A 15 2.86 29.97 0.81
N GLU A 16 2.77 29.31 -0.33
CA GLU A 16 1.73 28.29 -0.57
C GLU A 16 1.83 27.11 0.40
N MET A 17 3.05 26.62 0.65
CA MET A 17 3.29 25.54 1.60
C MET A 17 3.02 25.97 3.04
N SER A 18 3.37 27.21 3.39
CA SER A 18 3.19 27.73 4.75
C SER A 18 1.74 28.12 5.07
N ARG A 19 0.86 28.28 4.07
CA ARG A 19 -0.58 28.58 4.26
C ARG A 19 -1.31 27.59 5.17
N LYS A 20 -0.88 26.33 5.20
CA LYS A 20 -1.49 25.28 6.06
C LYS A 20 -0.89 25.23 7.47
N VAL A 21 0.17 25.99 7.70
CA VAL A 21 1.04 25.90 8.88
C VAL A 21 1.04 27.20 9.70
N LEU A 22 0.76 28.31 9.05
CA LEU A 22 0.69 29.65 9.61
C LEU A 22 -0.73 30.02 10.02
N SER A 23 -0.85 30.91 11.00
CA SER A 23 -2.09 31.65 11.23
C SER A 23 -2.32 32.70 10.12
N ASP A 24 -3.58 33.11 9.91
CA ASP A 24 -3.92 34.11 8.87
C ASP A 24 -3.11 35.41 9.00
N LYS A 25 -2.79 35.82 10.25
CA LYS A 25 -1.96 37.00 10.53
C LYS A 25 -0.50 36.81 10.14
N GLU A 26 0.09 35.66 10.48
CA GLU A 26 1.50 35.36 10.14
C GLU A 26 1.68 35.16 8.64
N TYR A 27 0.69 34.55 7.98
CA TYR A 27 0.64 34.39 6.54
C TYR A 27 0.61 35.73 5.82
N ASP A 28 -0.24 36.66 6.27
CA ASP A 28 -0.35 38.00 5.68
C ASP A 28 0.95 38.82 5.87
N ILE A 29 1.57 38.75 7.05
CA ILE A 29 2.89 39.36 7.32
C ILE A 29 3.96 38.82 6.37
N LEU A 30 4.05 37.49 6.22
CA LEU A 30 5.05 36.88 5.35
C LEU A 30 4.78 37.13 3.86
N GLN A 31 3.51 37.18 3.45
CA GLN A 31 3.12 37.50 2.09
C GLN A 31 3.55 38.93 1.72
N LYS A 32 3.31 39.91 2.61
CA LYS A 32 3.72 41.31 2.38
C LYS A 32 5.24 41.48 2.29
N ILE A 33 5.99 40.71 3.07
CA ILE A 33 7.46 40.77 3.05
C ILE A 33 8.04 40.03 1.83
N LEU A 34 7.56 38.82 1.52
CA LEU A 34 8.16 37.95 0.49
C LEU A 34 7.66 38.20 -0.92
N ILE A 35 6.40 38.62 -1.07
CA ILE A 35 5.74 38.82 -2.37
C ILE A 35 5.63 40.32 -2.67
N GLU A 36 5.12 41.11 -1.74
CA GLU A 36 4.95 42.56 -1.93
C GLU A 36 6.25 43.34 -1.67
N LYS A 37 7.30 42.67 -1.16
CA LYS A 37 8.64 43.22 -0.89
C LYS A 37 8.61 44.44 0.03
N MET A 38 7.61 44.52 0.91
CA MET A 38 7.52 45.57 1.93
C MET A 38 8.66 45.45 2.94
N PRO A 39 9.27 46.57 3.38
CA PRO A 39 10.32 46.55 4.37
C PRO A 39 9.78 46.09 5.73
N ILE A 40 10.57 45.29 6.45
CA ILE A 40 10.22 44.70 7.74
C ILE A 40 9.78 45.75 8.78
N LYS A 41 10.31 46.99 8.69
CA LYS A 41 9.94 48.09 9.56
C LYS A 41 8.47 48.53 9.36
N GLU A 42 8.06 48.76 8.11
CA GLU A 42 6.69 49.17 7.78
C GLU A 42 5.67 48.07 8.12
N VAL A 43 6.01 46.80 7.84
CA VAL A 43 5.15 45.66 8.23
C VAL A 43 5.09 45.52 9.75
N GLY A 44 6.21 45.73 10.44
CA GLY A 44 6.25 45.74 11.90
C GLY A 44 5.35 46.81 12.51
N ASP A 45 5.37 48.02 11.94
CA ASP A 45 4.54 49.14 12.39
C ASP A 45 3.04 48.90 12.08
N HIS A 46 2.72 48.34 10.91
CA HIS A 46 1.34 48.03 10.50
C HIS A 46 0.66 46.95 11.34
N TYR A 47 1.43 45.95 11.79
CA TYR A 47 0.90 44.81 12.55
C TYR A 47 1.25 44.88 14.05
N ASN A 48 1.91 45.96 14.49
CA ASN A 48 2.42 46.15 15.85
C ASN A 48 3.30 44.98 16.33
N VAL A 49 4.23 44.54 15.47
CA VAL A 49 5.12 43.40 15.72
C VAL A 49 6.58 43.82 15.56
N THR A 50 7.44 43.37 16.47
CA THR A 50 8.88 43.63 16.37
C THR A 50 9.53 42.81 15.24
N GLY A 51 10.59 43.35 14.63
CA GLY A 51 11.35 42.63 13.61
C GLY A 51 11.94 41.30 14.09
N GLU A 52 12.18 41.15 15.40
CA GLU A 52 12.62 39.89 16.00
C GLU A 52 11.51 38.82 16.01
N SER A 53 10.26 39.23 16.26
CA SER A 53 9.10 38.33 16.15
C SER A 53 8.92 37.83 14.72
N ILE A 54 9.08 38.71 13.73
CA ILE A 54 9.03 38.35 12.30
C ILE A 54 10.10 37.30 11.97
N ARG A 55 11.34 37.46 12.47
CA ARG A 55 12.39 36.44 12.31
C ARG A 55 12.02 35.09 12.93
N ARG A 56 11.41 35.09 14.13
CA ARG A 56 10.94 33.85 14.77
C ARG A 56 9.81 33.18 13.97
N ILE A 57 8.94 33.96 13.35
CA ILE A 57 7.89 33.43 12.45
C ILE A 57 8.56 32.75 11.25
N TYR A 58 9.57 33.39 10.64
CA TYR A 58 10.34 32.79 9.54
C TYR A 58 11.01 31.47 9.94
N GLU A 59 11.76 31.45 11.03
CA GLU A 59 12.48 30.25 11.49
C GLU A 59 11.53 29.09 11.75
N ARG A 60 10.46 29.34 12.53
CA ARG A 60 9.45 28.32 12.84
C ARG A 60 8.76 27.80 11.59
N THR A 61 8.45 28.68 10.65
CA THR A 61 7.78 28.30 9.40
C THR A 61 8.71 27.50 8.51
N TYR A 62 9.97 27.92 8.41
CA TYR A 62 11.00 27.20 7.68
C TYR A 62 11.20 25.79 8.23
N ASP A 63 11.34 25.63 9.54
CA ASP A 63 11.52 24.32 10.15
C ASP A 63 10.33 23.39 9.90
N LYS A 64 9.10 23.91 10.02
CA LYS A 64 7.90 23.12 9.75
C LYS A 64 7.78 22.73 8.27
N VAL A 65 8.04 23.67 7.35
CA VAL A 65 8.04 23.39 5.90
C VAL A 65 9.11 22.35 5.57
N ARG A 66 10.29 22.46 6.17
CA ARG A 66 11.38 21.48 6.04
C ARG A 66 10.95 20.09 6.50
N CYS A 67 10.34 19.97 7.69
CA CYS A 67 9.83 18.68 8.17
C CYS A 67 8.79 18.08 7.19
N VAL A 68 7.91 18.90 6.62
CA VAL A 68 6.93 18.44 5.63
C VAL A 68 7.63 17.94 4.36
N THR A 69 8.65 18.65 3.87
CA THR A 69 9.40 18.21 2.68
C THR A 69 10.19 16.92 2.93
N ASP A 70 10.73 16.73 4.13
CA ASP A 70 11.43 15.50 4.51
C ASP A 70 10.45 14.31 4.53
N LEU A 71 9.25 14.49 5.09
CA LEU A 71 8.19 13.47 5.07
C LEU A 71 7.74 13.12 3.64
N LEU A 72 7.63 14.12 2.75
CA LEU A 72 7.32 13.86 1.34
C LEU A 72 8.42 13.02 0.66
N ALA A 73 9.69 13.28 0.97
CA ALA A 73 10.81 12.49 0.46
C ALA A 73 10.77 11.04 0.98
N GLU A 74 10.40 10.83 2.25
CA GLU A 74 10.18 9.49 2.81
C GLU A 74 9.03 8.75 2.11
N ILE A 75 7.90 9.44 1.86
CA ILE A 75 6.77 8.87 1.12
C ILE A 75 7.22 8.38 -0.26
N ASP A 76 8.01 9.19 -0.98
CA ASP A 76 8.51 8.83 -2.30
C ASP A 76 9.52 7.67 -2.24
N HIS A 77 10.35 7.61 -1.20
CA HIS A 77 11.22 6.46 -0.94
C HIS A 77 10.39 5.17 -0.78
N TYR A 78 9.36 5.19 0.06
CA TYR A 78 8.52 4.00 0.29
C TYR A 78 7.71 3.60 -0.94
N LYS A 79 7.24 4.56 -1.76
CA LYS A 79 6.60 4.25 -3.05
C LYS A 79 7.54 3.52 -4.00
N LYS A 80 8.80 3.95 -4.10
CA LYS A 80 9.82 3.28 -4.92
C LYS A 80 10.11 1.87 -4.40
N LYS A 81 10.28 1.72 -3.08
CA LYS A 81 10.51 0.42 -2.45
C LYS A 81 9.33 -0.55 -2.66
N LEU A 82 8.10 -0.06 -2.59
CA LEU A 82 6.91 -0.86 -2.88
C LEU A 82 6.92 -1.35 -4.33
N GLN A 83 7.30 -0.50 -5.29
CA GLN A 83 7.37 -0.90 -6.69
C GLN A 83 8.46 -1.97 -6.89
N GLN A 84 9.65 -1.79 -6.31
CA GLN A 84 10.72 -2.79 -6.35
C GLN A 84 10.26 -4.14 -5.80
N LEU A 85 9.61 -4.17 -4.63
CA LEU A 85 9.09 -5.41 -4.05
C LEU A 85 8.02 -6.07 -4.91
N LYS A 86 7.16 -5.29 -5.58
CA LYS A 86 6.18 -5.84 -6.53
C LYS A 86 6.86 -6.48 -7.73
N ASP A 87 7.90 -5.84 -8.27
CA ASP A 87 8.64 -6.34 -9.42
C ASP A 87 9.41 -7.61 -9.04
N GLU A 88 10.08 -7.62 -7.89
CA GLU A 88 10.73 -8.81 -7.31
C GLU A 88 9.72 -9.95 -7.12
N PHE A 89 8.56 -9.68 -6.51
CA PHE A 89 7.51 -10.68 -6.33
C PHE A 89 6.96 -11.20 -7.66
N GLN A 90 6.80 -10.35 -8.69
CA GLN A 90 6.40 -10.79 -10.02
C GLN A 90 7.45 -11.69 -10.69
N ILE A 91 8.73 -11.36 -10.52
CA ILE A 91 9.84 -12.17 -11.02
C ILE A 91 9.86 -13.51 -10.29
N GLU A 92 9.78 -13.52 -8.96
CA GLU A 92 9.74 -14.74 -8.15
C GLU A 92 8.53 -15.60 -8.48
N THR A 93 7.33 -15.03 -8.55
CA THR A 93 6.11 -15.77 -8.90
C THR A 93 6.11 -16.24 -10.36
N GLY A 94 6.67 -15.47 -11.29
CA GLY A 94 6.87 -15.88 -12.69
C GLY A 94 7.87 -17.04 -12.81
N GLN A 95 8.95 -17.01 -12.04
CA GLN A 95 9.92 -18.10 -11.94
C GLN A 95 9.32 -19.33 -11.24
N LEU A 96 8.49 -19.15 -10.21
CA LEU A 96 7.74 -20.23 -9.55
C LEU A 96 6.74 -20.88 -10.51
N LYS A 97 6.03 -20.11 -11.35
CA LYS A 97 5.16 -20.64 -12.41
C LYS A 97 5.95 -21.46 -13.44
N LYS A 98 7.10 -20.96 -13.90
CA LYS A 98 7.98 -21.71 -14.83
C LYS A 98 8.59 -22.97 -14.20
N ARG A 99 8.92 -22.95 -12.90
CA ARG A 99 9.40 -24.13 -12.16
C ARG A 99 8.27 -25.14 -11.86
N LYS A 100 7.02 -24.69 -11.69
CA LYS A 100 5.85 -25.54 -11.43
C LYS A 100 5.40 -26.36 -12.64
N ILE A 101 5.55 -25.85 -13.86
CA ILE A 101 5.20 -26.60 -15.10
C ILE A 101 6.00 -27.92 -15.22
N ASN A 102 7.18 -28.00 -14.60
CA ASN A 102 8.06 -29.18 -14.65
C ASN A 102 8.02 -30.06 -13.38
N ARG A 103 7.17 -29.76 -12.38
CA ARG A 103 7.05 -30.61 -11.18
C ARG A 103 5.83 -31.49 -11.31
N THR A 104 6.05 -32.80 -11.36
CA THR A 104 5.07 -33.80 -10.92
C THR A 104 4.48 -33.31 -9.58
N VAL A 105 3.17 -33.11 -9.50
CA VAL A 105 2.53 -32.62 -8.27
C VAL A 105 2.83 -33.63 -7.15
N ASP A 106 3.50 -33.17 -6.10
CA ASP A 106 3.76 -33.99 -4.94
C ASP A 106 2.48 -34.07 -4.09
N LEU A 107 1.79 -35.21 -4.18
CA LEU A 107 0.56 -35.46 -3.44
C LEU A 107 0.81 -35.51 -1.93
N ASN A 108 2.05 -35.75 -1.48
CA ASN A 108 2.42 -35.75 -0.07
C ASN A 108 2.75 -34.34 0.45
N LYS A 109 2.71 -33.32 -0.41
CA LYS A 109 2.94 -31.94 0.00
C LYS A 109 1.93 -31.55 1.07
N ILE A 110 2.44 -31.12 2.22
CA ILE A 110 1.64 -30.62 3.33
C ILE A 110 1.00 -29.29 2.91
N LEU A 111 -0.31 -29.14 3.16
CA LEU A 111 -1.07 -27.93 2.80
C LEU A 111 -0.53 -26.68 3.52
N HIS A 112 -0.05 -26.85 4.76
CA HIS A 112 0.58 -25.79 5.56
C HIS A 112 1.93 -25.30 4.99
N ASP A 113 2.63 -26.12 4.21
CA ASP A 113 3.87 -25.74 3.55
C ASP A 113 3.63 -25.01 2.22
N SER A 114 2.35 -24.76 1.88
CA SER A 114 1.99 -23.90 0.76
C SER A 114 2.35 -22.44 1.06
N HIS A 115 2.88 -21.74 0.06
CA HIS A 115 3.02 -20.28 0.12
C HIS A 115 1.69 -19.54 -0.06
N PHE A 116 0.57 -20.26 -0.24
CA PHE A 116 -0.75 -19.65 -0.30
C PHE A 116 -1.22 -19.28 1.11
N PRO A 117 -1.59 -18.00 1.36
CA PRO A 117 -2.04 -17.57 2.68
C PRO A 117 -3.49 -18.00 2.93
N LEU A 118 -3.68 -19.24 3.36
CA LEU A 118 -4.99 -19.72 3.83
C LEU A 118 -5.42 -18.92 5.07
N SER A 119 -6.71 -18.64 5.15
CA SER A 119 -7.37 -18.04 6.29
C SER A 119 -7.41 -19.04 7.45
N LEU A 120 -7.40 -18.52 8.68
CA LEU A 120 -7.55 -19.35 9.88
C LEU A 120 -8.80 -20.24 9.82
N ARG A 121 -9.87 -19.75 9.20
CA ARG A 121 -11.10 -20.52 9.00
C ARG A 121 -10.87 -21.75 8.11
N MET A 122 -10.13 -21.59 7.02
CA MET A 122 -9.84 -22.69 6.10
C MET A 122 -8.89 -23.69 6.75
N TYR A 123 -7.87 -23.22 7.48
CA TYR A 123 -6.99 -24.09 8.26
C TYR A 123 -7.76 -24.95 9.27
N ASN A 124 -8.59 -24.31 10.11
CA ASN A 124 -9.40 -25.03 11.09
C ASN A 124 -10.40 -26.01 10.44
N MET A 125 -10.79 -25.77 9.19
CA MET A 125 -11.64 -26.68 8.43
C MET A 125 -10.86 -27.90 7.96
N PHE A 126 -9.68 -27.70 7.38
CA PHE A 126 -8.81 -28.80 6.98
C PHE A 126 -8.39 -29.66 8.17
N GLU A 127 -8.04 -29.06 9.31
CA GLU A 127 -7.74 -29.80 10.54
C GLU A 127 -8.93 -30.66 11.00
N LYS A 128 -10.16 -30.12 10.98
CA LYS A 128 -11.36 -30.89 11.37
C LYS A 128 -11.70 -32.03 10.43
N LEU A 129 -11.31 -31.90 9.16
CA LEU A 129 -11.48 -32.93 8.14
C LEU A 129 -10.27 -33.87 8.06
N ASP A 130 -9.27 -33.68 8.93
CA ASP A 130 -7.97 -34.35 8.95
C ASP A 130 -7.27 -34.34 7.57
N ILE A 131 -7.41 -33.23 6.84
CA ILE A 131 -6.75 -33.00 5.56
C ILE A 131 -5.45 -32.27 5.83
N ARG A 132 -4.33 -32.95 5.62
CA ARG A 132 -2.97 -32.43 5.83
C ARG A 132 -2.21 -32.28 4.54
N THR A 133 -2.53 -33.08 3.53
CA THR A 133 -1.81 -33.16 2.26
C THR A 133 -2.67 -32.79 1.04
N VAL A 134 -2.01 -32.44 -0.07
CA VAL A 134 -2.69 -32.23 -1.36
C VAL A 134 -3.43 -33.50 -1.81
N GLY A 135 -2.85 -34.68 -1.59
CA GLY A 135 -3.47 -35.96 -1.92
C GLY A 135 -4.80 -36.18 -1.21
N GLU A 136 -4.84 -35.97 0.11
CA GLU A 136 -6.07 -36.05 0.90
C GLU A 136 -7.12 -35.03 0.45
N LEU A 137 -6.68 -33.82 0.09
CA LEU A 137 -7.59 -32.80 -0.43
C LEU A 137 -8.22 -33.24 -1.76
N THR A 138 -7.44 -33.84 -2.65
CA THR A 138 -7.91 -34.31 -3.96
C THR A 138 -8.78 -35.57 -3.89
N ALA A 139 -8.69 -36.33 -2.79
CA ALA A 139 -9.54 -37.50 -2.56
C ALA A 139 -11.01 -37.12 -2.33
N ILE A 140 -11.28 -35.87 -1.94
CA ILE A 140 -12.63 -35.36 -1.72
C ILE A 140 -13.17 -34.76 -3.03
N PRO A 141 -14.27 -35.28 -3.59
CA PRO A 141 -14.91 -34.67 -4.75
C PRO A 141 -15.33 -33.23 -4.46
N LEU A 142 -15.07 -32.31 -5.39
CA LEU A 142 -15.39 -30.88 -5.23
C LEU A 142 -16.86 -30.61 -4.85
N LYS A 143 -17.78 -31.43 -5.36
CA LYS A 143 -19.21 -31.38 -5.05
C LYS A 143 -19.53 -31.69 -3.58
N ASP A 144 -18.68 -32.42 -2.87
CA ASP A 144 -18.95 -32.88 -1.51
C ASP A 144 -18.51 -31.83 -0.47
N PHE A 145 -17.67 -30.87 -0.85
CA PHE A 145 -17.27 -29.77 0.04
C PHE A 145 -18.44 -28.93 0.53
N GLN A 146 -19.50 -28.77 -0.28
CA GLN A 146 -20.70 -28.04 0.12
C GLN A 146 -21.47 -28.71 1.26
N CYS A 147 -21.25 -30.02 1.48
CA CYS A 147 -21.87 -30.77 2.56
C CYS A 147 -21.19 -30.53 3.91
N PHE A 148 -19.97 -29.97 3.93
CA PHE A 148 -19.27 -29.72 5.18
C PHE A 148 -19.84 -28.51 5.92
N ARG A 149 -20.13 -28.72 7.20
CA ARG A 149 -20.63 -27.66 8.08
C ARG A 149 -19.61 -26.53 8.15
N GLY A 150 -20.02 -25.36 7.68
CA GLY A 150 -19.18 -24.16 7.67
C GLY A 150 -18.45 -23.90 6.36
N PHE A 151 -18.55 -24.79 5.36
CA PHE A 151 -18.08 -24.49 4.01
C PHE A 151 -19.12 -23.57 3.33
N LYS A 152 -18.76 -22.30 3.16
CA LYS A 152 -19.62 -21.26 2.55
C LYS A 152 -18.88 -20.60 1.40
N GLU A 153 -19.52 -19.62 0.76
CA GLU A 153 -19.01 -18.94 -0.44
C GLU A 153 -17.56 -18.46 -0.29
N LYS A 154 -17.24 -17.85 0.86
CA LYS A 154 -15.87 -17.42 1.17
C LYS A 154 -14.86 -18.58 1.14
N CYS A 155 -15.21 -19.74 1.70
CA CYS A 155 -14.36 -20.93 1.67
C CYS A 155 -14.22 -21.48 0.25
N LYS A 156 -15.29 -21.51 -0.54
CA LYS A 156 -15.21 -21.94 -1.95
C LYS A 156 -14.29 -21.05 -2.77
N ILE A 157 -14.45 -19.72 -2.67
CA ILE A 157 -13.59 -18.76 -3.37
C ILE A 157 -12.13 -18.95 -2.98
N GLU A 158 -11.87 -19.16 -1.70
CA GLU A 158 -10.54 -19.39 -1.17
C GLU A 158 -9.94 -20.71 -1.65
N LEU A 159 -10.71 -21.79 -1.65
CA LEU A 159 -10.29 -23.11 -2.14
C LEU A 159 -9.99 -23.06 -3.65
N ILE A 160 -10.81 -22.35 -4.44
CA ILE A 160 -10.54 -22.10 -5.87
C ILE A 160 -9.20 -21.39 -6.03
N LYS A 161 -8.97 -20.30 -5.29
CA LYS A 161 -7.70 -19.55 -5.34
C LYS A 161 -6.51 -20.39 -4.94
N PHE A 162 -6.65 -21.27 -3.94
CA PHE A 162 -5.61 -22.20 -3.53
C PHE A 162 -5.28 -23.19 -4.66
N ILE A 163 -6.30 -23.84 -5.24
CA ILE A 163 -6.14 -24.81 -6.33
C ILE A 163 -5.45 -24.16 -7.54
N GLU A 164 -5.84 -22.93 -7.91
CA GLU A 164 -5.23 -22.17 -9.00
C GLU A 164 -3.81 -21.71 -8.69
N PHE A 165 -3.56 -21.29 -7.44
CA PHE A 165 -2.22 -20.91 -7.00
C PHE A 165 -1.25 -22.09 -7.01
N GLU A 166 -1.73 -23.27 -6.59
CA GLU A 166 -0.95 -24.50 -6.61
C GLU A 166 -0.87 -25.18 -7.98
N ASN A 167 -1.69 -24.74 -8.96
CA ASN A 167 -1.76 -25.29 -10.30
C ASN A 167 -2.10 -26.80 -10.29
N ILE A 168 -3.06 -27.17 -9.43
CA ILE A 168 -3.50 -28.54 -9.19
C ILE A 168 -4.92 -28.79 -9.72
N GLU A 169 -5.44 -27.93 -10.61
CA GLU A 169 -6.78 -28.02 -11.20
C GLU A 169 -7.04 -29.37 -11.87
N HIS A 170 -6.00 -29.90 -12.53
CA HIS A 170 -6.05 -31.19 -13.23
C HIS A 170 -6.27 -32.39 -12.31
N LEU A 171 -6.02 -32.24 -11.00
CA LEU A 171 -6.30 -33.27 -10.00
C LEU A 171 -7.78 -33.30 -9.58
N PHE A 172 -8.57 -32.30 -9.96
CA PHE A 172 -9.98 -32.20 -9.60
C PHE A 172 -10.88 -32.28 -10.85
N PRO A 173 -11.47 -33.45 -11.14
CA PRO A 173 -12.42 -33.61 -12.24
C PRO A 173 -13.59 -32.61 -12.14
N GLY A 174 -13.86 -31.88 -13.22
CA GLY A 174 -14.95 -30.91 -13.27
C GLY A 174 -14.68 -29.57 -12.55
N PHE A 175 -13.42 -29.25 -12.22
CA PHE A 175 -13.06 -28.00 -11.53
C PHE A 175 -13.58 -26.74 -12.23
N SER A 176 -13.47 -26.65 -13.56
CA SER A 176 -13.92 -25.47 -14.32
C SER A 176 -15.43 -25.19 -14.17
N ASP A 177 -16.24 -26.25 -14.14
CA ASP A 177 -17.69 -26.14 -13.97
C ASP A 177 -18.05 -25.86 -12.51
N TRP A 178 -17.39 -26.54 -11.57
CA TRP A 178 -17.59 -26.32 -10.14
C TRP A 178 -17.24 -24.90 -9.72
N LYS A 179 -16.16 -24.31 -10.28
CA LYS A 179 -15.76 -22.92 -10.05
C LYS A 179 -16.87 -21.93 -10.37
N ARG A 180 -17.65 -22.20 -11.43
CA ARG A 180 -18.73 -21.31 -11.91
C ARG A 180 -20.07 -21.58 -11.23
N ALA A 181 -20.27 -22.76 -10.67
CA ALA A 181 -21.49 -23.10 -9.96
C ALA A 181 -21.64 -22.27 -8.67
N PRO A 182 -22.85 -21.78 -8.34
CA PRO A 182 -23.10 -21.20 -7.02
C PRO A 182 -23.04 -22.29 -5.92
N ILE A 183 -22.77 -21.90 -4.68
CA ILE A 183 -23.01 -22.80 -3.53
C ILE A 183 -24.52 -22.82 -3.30
N LYS A 184 -25.10 -24.02 -3.22
CA LYS A 184 -26.51 -24.21 -2.85
C LYS A 184 -26.70 -24.09 -1.35
#